data_AF-A0A7J9PLD8-F1
#
_entry.id   AF-A0A7J9PLD8-F1
#
_cell.length_a   1.000
_cell.length_b   1.000
_cell.length_c   1.000
_cell.angle_alpha   90.00
_cell.angle_beta   90.00
_cell.angle_gamma   90.00
#
_symmetry.space_group_name_H-M   'P 1'
#
loop_
_entity.id
_entity.type
_entity.pdbx_description
1 polymer ?
#
loop_
_entity_poly.entity_id
_entity_poly.type
_entity_poly.pdbx_seq_one_letter_code
_entity_poly.pdbx_strand_id
1 'polypeptide(L)' 'MYYLRGLRFDRTGFKKLALTFGSMGGRGGAIEKIANELSSSGFDVVNEYELYYIPNEDELEKCYSLGNELGKNIKSI' A
#
# COMPACT_ATOMS: atom_id res chain seq x y z
N MET A 1 10.04 5.64 -7.55
CA MET A 1 9.37 6.95 -7.54
C MET A 1 10.34 8.02 -7.06
N TYR A 2 10.98 8.73 -8.00
CA TYR A 2 12.02 9.71 -7.65
C TYR A 2 11.50 10.91 -6.85
N TYR A 3 10.26 11.35 -7.11
CA TYR A 3 9.64 12.48 -6.43
C TYR A 3 9.50 12.27 -4.91
N LEU A 4 9.00 11.11 -4.49
CA LEU A 4 8.74 10.82 -3.08
C LEU A 4 10.00 10.79 -2.22
N ARG A 5 11.16 10.46 -2.80
CA ARG A 5 12.46 10.41 -2.10
C ARG A 5 12.94 11.77 -1.61
N GLY A 6 12.48 12.85 -2.24
CA GLY A 6 12.78 14.22 -1.81
C GLY A 6 11.87 14.74 -0.70
N LEU A 7 10.84 13.98 -0.31
CA LEU A 7 9.80 14.41 0.60
C LEU A 7 9.86 13.67 1.93
N ARG A 8 9.40 14.34 2.99
CA ARG A 8 9.31 13.80 4.36
C ARG A 8 7.89 13.94 4.88
N PHE A 9 7.05 12.96 4.57
CA PHE A 9 5.64 12.94 4.97
C PHE A 9 5.45 12.61 6.47
N ASP A 10 6.49 12.09 7.12
CA ASP A 10 6.56 11.85 8.56
C ASP A 10 6.55 13.16 9.39
N ARG A 11 6.75 14.33 8.76
CA ARG A 11 6.75 15.63 9.44
C ARG A 11 5.38 16.30 9.57
N THR A 12 4.29 15.66 9.14
CA THR A 12 2.95 16.29 9.08
C THR A 12 2.11 16.17 10.36
N GLY A 13 2.74 15.99 11.53
CA GLY A 13 2.04 15.89 12.83
C GLY A 13 1.42 14.53 13.14
N PHE A 14 1.17 13.70 12.11
CA PHE A 14 0.83 12.29 12.22
C PHE A 14 1.36 11.54 10.98
N LYS A 15 1.57 10.23 11.11
CA LYS A 15 1.96 9.37 9.98
C LYS A 15 0.74 8.99 9.16
N LYS A 16 0.86 9.13 7.85
CA LYS A 16 -0.22 8.75 6.92
C LYS A 16 -0.14 7.25 6.66
N LEU A 17 -1.24 6.54 6.93
CA LEU A 17 -1.37 5.13 6.57
C LEU A 17 -1.32 4.95 5.05
N ALA A 18 -0.75 3.85 4.59
CA ALA A 18 -0.69 3.47 3.19
C ALA A 18 -0.89 1.96 3.01
N LEU A 19 -1.42 1.58 1.85
CA LEU A 19 -1.53 0.20 1.38
C LEU A 19 -1.05 0.17 -0.07
N THR A 20 -0.16 -0.76 -0.39
CA THR A 20 0.33 -0.95 -1.76
C THR A 20 -0.27 -2.20 -2.35
N PHE A 21 -0.76 -2.12 -3.57
CA PHE A 21 -1.41 -3.25 -4.21
C PHE A 21 -1.25 -3.23 -5.73
N GLY A 22 -1.39 -4.40 -6.35
CA GLY A 22 -1.46 -4.50 -7.80
C GLY A 22 -1.39 -5.93 -8.30
N SER A 23 -1.52 -6.07 -9.61
CA SER A 23 -1.37 -7.33 -10.33
C SER A 23 0.01 -7.41 -10.98
N MET A 24 0.53 -8.62 -11.13
CA MET A 24 1.75 -8.92 -11.86
C MET A 24 1.53 -10.07 -12.85
N GLY A 25 2.34 -10.10 -13.91
CA GLY A 25 2.27 -11.12 -14.97
C GLY A 25 3.54 -11.96 -15.10
N GLY A 26 4.46 -11.90 -14.12
CA GLY A 26 5.78 -12.52 -14.21
C GLY A 26 6.43 -12.70 -12.85
N ARG A 27 7.59 -12.06 -12.63
CA ARG A 27 8.37 -12.23 -11.39
C ARG A 27 7.80 -11.47 -10.17
N GLY A 28 6.85 -10.56 -10.37
CA GLY A 28 6.33 -9.72 -9.29
C GLY A 28 7.38 -8.76 -8.70
N GLY A 29 7.12 -8.30 -7.48
CA GLY A 29 8.02 -7.45 -6.69
C GLY A 29 7.87 -5.96 -6.92
N ALA A 30 6.91 -5.53 -7.73
CA ALA A 30 6.63 -4.11 -7.91
C ALA A 30 6.02 -3.52 -6.63
N ILE A 31 5.12 -4.28 -5.99
CA ILE A 31 4.40 -3.84 -4.79
C ILE A 31 5.34 -3.65 -3.61
N GLU A 32 6.23 -4.62 -3.36
CA GLU A 32 7.28 -4.52 -2.33
C GLU A 32 8.18 -3.30 -2.56
N LYS A 33 8.56 -3.03 -3.81
CA LYS A 33 9.40 -1.86 -4.13
C LYS A 33 8.66 -0.54 -3.84
N ILE A 34 7.37 -0.46 -4.13
CA ILE A 34 6.55 0.73 -3.84
C ILE A 34 6.37 0.88 -2.32
N ALA A 35 6.14 -0.21 -1.59
CA ALA A 35 5.99 -0.19 -0.14
C ALA A 35 7.26 0.35 0.53
N ASN A 36 8.43 -0.17 0.14
CA ASN A 36 9.71 0.31 0.62
C ASN A 36 9.94 1.80 0.35
N GLU A 37 9.58 2.27 -0.85
CA GLU A 37 9.70 3.69 -1.17
C GLU A 37 8.75 4.56 -0.33
N LEU A 38 7.49 4.16 -0.16
CA LEU A 38 6.52 4.89 0.68
C LEU A 38 6.95 4.94 2.14
N SER A 39 7.37 3.81 2.71
CA SER A 39 7.90 3.72 4.07
C SER A 39 9.11 4.64 4.25
N SER A 40 10.04 4.65 3.27
CA SER A 40 11.21 5.55 3.31
C SER A 40 10.85 7.04 3.23
N SER A 41 9.71 7.36 2.62
CA SER A 41 9.18 8.73 2.52
C SER A 41 8.33 9.17 3.72
N GLY A 42 8.12 8.28 4.70
CA GLY A 42 7.44 8.62 5.96
C GLY A 42 5.95 8.23 6.02
N PHE A 43 5.47 7.42 5.09
CA PHE A 43 4.18 6.75 5.24
C PHE A 43 4.30 5.53 6.17
N ASP A 44 3.18 5.14 6.76
CA ASP A 44 3.05 3.90 7.51
C ASP A 44 2.34 2.86 6.63
N VAL A 45 3.12 2.01 5.95
CA VAL A 45 2.58 0.99 5.06
C VAL A 45 2.06 -0.16 5.90
N VAL A 46 0.74 -0.28 6.03
CA VAL A 46 0.09 -1.24 6.93
C VAL A 46 -0.12 -2.61 6.29
N ASN A 47 -0.14 -2.68 4.95
CA ASN A 47 -0.35 -3.92 4.22
C ASN A 47 0.09 -3.79 2.75
N GLU A 48 0.42 -4.94 2.17
CA GLU A 48 0.82 -5.09 0.78
C GLU A 48 0.03 -6.23 0.13
N TYR A 49 -0.37 -6.07 -1.13
CA TYR A 49 -1.07 -7.13 -1.85
C TYR A 49 -0.72 -7.20 -3.34
N GLU A 50 0.00 -8.26 -3.73
CA GLU A 50 0.31 -8.56 -5.13
C GLU A 50 -0.39 -9.84 -5.56
N LEU A 51 -1.07 -9.82 -6.71
CA LEU A 51 -1.78 -10.97 -7.28
C LEU A 51 -1.36 -11.25 -8.72
N TYR A 52 -1.72 -12.41 -9.25
CA TYR A 52 -1.31 -12.82 -10.61
C TYR A 52 -2.42 -12.59 -11.63
N TYR A 53 -2.13 -11.85 -12.70
CA TYR A 53 -3.08 -11.56 -13.79
C TYR A 53 -4.41 -10.95 -13.33
N ILE A 54 -5.54 -11.53 -13.73
CA ILE A 54 -6.89 -11.00 -13.49
C ILE A 54 -7.40 -11.61 -12.19
N PRO A 55 -7.84 -10.80 -11.22
CA PRO A 55 -8.30 -11.30 -9.93
C PRO A 55 -9.58 -12.12 -10.06
N ASN A 56 -9.68 -13.18 -9.27
CA ASN A 56 -10.91 -13.94 -9.06
C ASN A 56 -11.79 -13.31 -7.96
N GLU A 57 -12.96 -13.90 -7.68
CA GLU A 57 -13.90 -13.38 -6.68
C GLU A 57 -13.31 -13.31 -5.27
N ASP A 58 -12.57 -14.32 -4.84
CA ASP A 58 -11.93 -14.34 -3.51
C ASP A 58 -10.86 -13.25 -3.39
N GLU A 59 -10.10 -13.01 -4.46
CA GLU A 59 -9.08 -11.95 -4.52
C GLU A 59 -9.72 -10.55 -4.50
N LEU A 60 -10.91 -10.39 -5.10
CA LEU A 60 -11.69 -9.16 -5.01
C LEU A 60 -12.29 -8.95 -3.61
N GLU A 61 -12.78 -10.00 -2.96
CA GLU A 61 -13.27 -9.94 -1.59
C GLU A 61 -12.13 -9.59 -0.61
N LYS A 62 -10.92 -10.11 -0.86
CA LYS A 62 -9.72 -9.73 -0.13
C LYS A 62 -9.38 -8.25 -0.33
N CYS A 63 -9.44 -7.73 -1.56
CA CYS A 63 -9.25 -6.29 -1.82
C CYS A 63 -10.27 -5.43 -1.06
N TYR A 64 -11.54 -5.83 -1.04
CA TYR A 64 -12.57 -5.14 -0.27
C TYR A 64 -12.24 -5.14 1.24
N SER A 65 -11.86 -6.30 1.77
CA SER A 65 -11.53 -6.47 3.19
C SER A 65 -10.35 -5.60 3.62
N LEU A 66 -9.28 -5.57 2.82
CA LEU A 66 -8.10 -4.72 3.04
C LEU A 66 -8.47 -3.22 3.03
N GLY A 67 -9.30 -2.79 2.08
CA GLY A 67 -9.78 -1.40 2.01
C GLY A 67 -10.65 -1.02 3.21
N ASN A 68 -11.52 -1.92 3.65
CA ASN A 68 -12.37 -1.72 4.83
C ASN A 68 -11.54 -1.61 6.11
N GLU A 69 -10.53 -2.46 6.28
CA GLU A 69 -9.60 -2.40 7.40
C GLU A 69 -8.81 -1.08 7.42
N LEU A 70 -8.25 -0.67 6.28
CA LEU A 70 -7.56 0.62 6.16
C LEU A 70 -8.49 1.78 6.51
N GLY A 71 -9.73 1.77 6.02
CA GLY A 71 -10.73 2.80 6.32
C GLY A 71 -11.11 2.86 7.79
N LYS A 72 -11.18 1.71 8.48
CA LYS A 72 -11.37 1.67 9.95
C LYS A 72 -10.18 2.27 10.67
N ASN A 73 -8.95 1.90 10.29
CA ASN A 73 -7.73 2.42 10.91
C ASN A 73 -7.61 3.93 10.75
N ILE A 74 -7.94 4.47 9.57
CA ILE A 74 -7.96 5.93 9.32
C ILE A 74 -8.95 6.66 10.24
N LYS A 75 -10.13 6.08 10.50
CA LYS A 75 -11.14 6.69 11.39
C LYS A 75 -10.72 6.69 12.86
N SER A 76 -9.73 5.89 13.23
CA SER A 76 -9.24 5.75 14.60
C SER A 76 -7.99 6.60 14.89
N ILE A 77 -7.49 7.34 13.88
CA ILE A 77 -6.41 8.34 14.01
C ILE A 77 -7.03 9.72 14.25
#